data_AF-A0A841QEZ5-F1
#
_entry.id   AF-A0A841QEZ5-F1
#
_cell.length_a   1.000
_cell.length_b   1.000
_cell.length_c   1.000
_cell.angle_alpha   90.00
_cell.angle_beta   90.00
_cell.angle_gamma   90.00
#
_symmetry.space_group_name_H-M   'P 1'
#
loop_
_entity.id
_entity.type
_entity.pdbx_description
1 polymer ?
#
loop_
_entity_poly.entity_id
_entity_poly.type
_entity_poly.pdbx_seq_one_letter_code
_entity_poly.pdbx_strand_id
1 'polypeptide(L)'
;MSRYLPPGSYPHVPSCSASIASGGESLHPLLRHLLRVAPDRTEVLALFGEAPQLAEEAALQQAGGQMLEMFMPDEPLSYRARGQRLEVLFRRMLEHALSLAINARCALGQAEEAERPATHAMLIAYVAAQQVVGARRMAMDLYNGR
;
A
#
# COMPACT_ATOMS: atom_id res chain seq x y z
N MET A 1 9.76 34.98 -38.86
CA MET A 1 10.67 35.67 -37.92
C MET A 1 9.98 35.78 -36.57
N SER A 2 10.73 35.47 -35.52
CA SER A 2 10.33 35.44 -34.11
C SER A 2 10.28 36.84 -33.48
N ARG A 3 9.47 37.03 -32.41
CA ARG A 3 9.75 37.73 -31.13
C ARG A 3 8.42 38.07 -30.42
N TYR A 4 8.04 37.34 -29.36
CA TYR A 4 8.45 37.43 -27.94
C TYR A 4 7.98 38.72 -27.23
N LEU A 5 7.24 38.55 -26.11
CA LEU A 5 7.37 39.26 -24.81
C LEU A 5 6.26 38.78 -23.81
N PRO A 6 6.39 38.97 -22.48
CA PRO A 6 6.71 37.89 -21.51
C PRO A 6 5.69 37.76 -20.35
N PRO A 7 5.94 36.90 -19.32
CA PRO A 7 4.96 36.55 -18.29
C PRO A 7 5.11 37.32 -16.96
N GLY A 8 3.97 37.54 -16.28
CA GLY A 8 3.83 38.04 -14.91
C GLY A 8 2.33 38.24 -14.61
N SER A 9 1.76 37.98 -13.43
CA SER A 9 2.32 37.68 -12.11
C SER A 9 1.23 37.16 -11.14
N TYR A 10 1.67 36.40 -10.13
CA TYR A 10 1.10 36.15 -8.78
C TYR A 10 0.03 35.05 -8.56
N PRO A 11 -0.10 34.48 -7.33
CA PRO A 11 0.70 34.67 -6.10
C PRO A 11 1.29 33.36 -5.52
N HIS A 12 2.21 33.54 -4.57
CA HIS A 12 2.63 32.54 -3.59
C HIS A 12 1.43 31.83 -2.95
N VAL A 13 1.43 30.51 -2.98
CA VAL A 13 0.76 29.66 -2.00
C VAL A 13 1.86 28.92 -1.24
N PRO A 14 1.93 28.99 0.09
CA PRO A 14 2.83 28.15 0.85
C PRO A 14 2.22 26.75 0.87
N SER A 15 2.57 25.90 -0.09
CA SER A 15 2.35 24.46 0.10
C SER A 15 3.44 24.00 1.05
N CYS A 16 3.09 24.05 2.34
CA CYS A 16 3.91 23.54 3.42
C CYS A 16 4.42 22.14 3.06
N SER A 17 5.74 22.08 3.01
CA SER A 17 6.53 20.89 2.81
C SER A 17 6.27 19.92 3.96
N ALA A 18 5.51 18.85 3.70
CA ALA A 18 5.83 17.58 4.34
C ALA A 18 7.01 17.00 3.57
N SER A 19 8.20 17.45 3.95
CA SER A 19 9.48 16.90 3.54
C SER A 19 9.52 15.42 3.95
N ILE A 20 9.16 14.52 3.05
CA ILE A 20 9.70 13.16 3.06
C ILE A 20 11.06 13.25 2.38
N ALA A 21 12.02 13.88 3.06
CA ALA A 21 13.41 13.80 2.70
C ALA A 21 13.92 12.42 3.13
N SER A 22 14.14 11.55 2.14
CA SER A 22 15.31 10.67 1.99
C SER A 22 14.91 9.34 1.36
N GLY A 23 15.34 9.13 0.11
CA GLY A 23 15.18 7.88 -0.61
C GLY A 23 14.03 7.91 -1.61
N GLY A 24 14.29 8.44 -2.80
CA GLY A 24 13.45 8.23 -3.97
C GLY A 24 13.52 6.78 -4.46
N GLU A 25 13.22 5.81 -3.60
CA GLU A 25 12.74 4.52 -4.06
C GLU A 25 11.37 4.80 -4.68
N SER A 26 11.33 4.91 -6.01
CA SER A 26 10.08 4.99 -6.74
C SER A 26 9.21 3.80 -6.36
N LEU A 27 8.23 4.03 -5.48
CA LEU A 27 7.26 3.02 -5.11
C LEU A 27 6.67 2.43 -6.39
N HIS A 28 6.64 1.09 -6.46
CA HIS A 28 6.10 0.39 -7.61
C HIS A 28 4.71 0.97 -7.97
N PRO A 29 4.41 1.31 -9.24
CA PRO A 29 3.19 2.03 -9.61
C PRO A 29 1.91 1.40 -9.07
N LEU A 30 1.84 0.06 -9.07
CA LEU A 30 0.71 -0.68 -8.52
C LEU A 30 0.60 -0.57 -6.98
N LEU A 31 1.72 -0.50 -6.26
CA LEU A 31 1.68 -0.25 -4.81
C LEU A 31 1.19 1.16 -4.52
N ARG A 32 1.65 2.16 -5.29
CA ARG A 32 1.13 3.52 -5.17
C ARG A 32 -0.37 3.59 -5.47
N HIS A 33 -0.83 2.81 -6.45
CA HIS A 33 -2.26 2.70 -6.75
C HIS A 33 -3.04 2.06 -5.60
N LEU A 34 -2.54 0.95 -5.05
CA LEU A 34 -3.13 0.28 -3.89
C LEU A 34 -3.28 1.26 -2.72
N LEU A 35 -2.22 1.97 -2.34
CA LEU A 35 -2.27 2.92 -1.22
C LEU A 35 -3.21 4.11 -1.45
N ARG A 36 -3.57 4.41 -2.70
CA ARG A 36 -4.56 5.45 -3.03
C ARG A 36 -5.99 4.92 -2.92
N VAL A 37 -6.22 3.66 -3.27
CA VAL A 37 -7.55 3.05 -3.34
C VAL A 37 -7.93 2.37 -2.02
N ALA A 38 -6.95 1.82 -1.29
CA ALA A 38 -7.18 1.21 0.00
C ALA A 38 -7.79 2.21 0.99
N PRO A 39 -8.63 1.75 1.92
CA PRO A 39 -9.08 2.57 3.03
C PRO A 39 -7.89 3.00 3.88
N ASP A 40 -7.94 4.21 4.43
CA ASP A 40 -7.00 4.59 5.48
C ASP A 40 -7.50 4.17 6.87
N ARG A 41 -6.63 4.32 7.88
CA ARG A 41 -6.96 3.94 9.25
C ARG A 41 -8.14 4.75 9.80
N THR A 42 -8.23 6.03 9.46
CA THR A 42 -9.29 6.91 9.96
C THR A 42 -10.64 6.51 9.40
N GLU A 43 -10.70 6.16 8.11
CA GLU A 43 -11.88 5.61 7.45
C GLU A 43 -12.35 4.33 8.14
N VAL A 44 -11.43 3.39 8.42
CA VAL A 44 -11.77 2.14 9.11
C VAL A 44 -12.28 2.43 10.53
N LEU A 45 -11.59 3.26 11.31
CA LEU A 45 -12.00 3.57 12.68
C LEU A 45 -13.38 4.23 12.76
N ALA A 46 -13.70 5.13 11.81
CA ALA A 46 -15.00 5.79 11.74
C ALA A 46 -16.17 4.80 11.55
N LEU A 47 -15.92 3.64 10.92
CA LEU A 47 -16.93 2.63 10.67
C LEU A 47 -17.24 1.74 11.88
N PHE A 48 -16.34 1.65 12.86
CA PHE A 48 -16.49 0.75 14.01
C PHE A 48 -16.85 1.45 15.33
N GLY A 49 -16.80 2.80 15.39
CA GLY A 49 -17.37 3.63 16.48
C GLY A 49 -16.63 3.58 17.82
N GLU A 50 -16.27 2.38 18.28
CA GLU A 50 -15.27 2.12 19.32
C GLU A 50 -14.02 1.58 18.65
N ALA A 51 -12.83 1.83 19.21
CA ALA A 51 -11.58 1.35 18.64
C ALA A 51 -11.71 -0.16 18.40
N PRO A 52 -11.86 -0.64 17.15
CA PRO A 52 -11.80 -2.06 16.89
C PRO A 52 -10.47 -2.54 17.47
N GLN A 53 -10.38 -3.83 17.85
CA GLN A 53 -9.10 -4.48 18.14
C GLN A 53 -8.25 -4.58 16.85
N LEU A 54 -8.13 -3.48 16.12
CA LEU A 54 -7.31 -3.29 14.96
C LEU A 54 -5.90 -3.11 15.45
N ALA A 55 -5.08 -4.11 15.16
CA ALA A 55 -3.67 -4.08 15.46
C ALA A 55 -3.01 -2.78 14.94
N GLU A 56 -1.91 -2.41 15.58
CA GLU A 56 -1.09 -1.30 15.13
C GLU A 56 -0.57 -1.57 13.71
N GLU A 57 -0.38 -0.51 12.93
CA GLU A 57 0.12 -0.61 11.55
C GLU A 57 1.46 -1.33 11.48
N ALA A 58 2.33 -1.11 12.46
CA ALA A 58 3.61 -1.80 12.56
C ALA A 58 3.42 -3.33 12.65
N ALA A 59 2.45 -3.81 13.44
CA ALA A 59 2.16 -5.22 13.58
C ALA A 59 1.55 -5.82 12.29
N LEU A 60 0.66 -5.08 11.62
CA LEU A 60 0.08 -5.49 10.34
C LEU A 60 1.13 -5.59 9.23
N GLN A 61 2.05 -4.62 9.18
CA GLN A 61 3.18 -4.63 8.26
C GLN A 61 4.13 -5.78 8.59
N GLN A 62 4.47 -5.98 9.86
CA GLN A 62 5.30 -7.11 10.29
C GLN A 62 4.70 -8.45 9.86
N ALA A 63 3.39 -8.64 10.06
CA ALA A 63 2.70 -9.85 9.62
C ALA A 63 2.83 -10.07 8.11
N GLY A 64 2.69 -9.02 7.29
CA GLY A 64 2.89 -9.11 5.84
C GLY A 64 4.33 -9.45 5.44
N GLY A 65 5.32 -8.91 6.15
CA GLY A 65 6.72 -9.29 5.97
C GLY A 65 6.95 -10.77 6.27
N GLN A 66 6.48 -11.25 7.41
CA GLN A 66 6.58 -12.66 7.83
C GLN A 66 5.87 -13.60 6.84
N MET A 67 4.71 -13.22 6.30
CA MET A 67 4.03 -14.01 5.27
C MET A 67 4.92 -14.18 4.04
N LEU A 68 5.57 -13.11 3.56
CA LEU A 68 6.45 -13.20 2.40
C LEU A 68 7.68 -14.06 2.68
N GLU A 69 8.30 -13.88 3.85
CA GLU A 69 9.46 -14.64 4.30
C GLU A 69 9.16 -16.14 4.39
N MET A 70 8.00 -16.53 4.92
CA MET A 70 7.58 -17.93 5.06
C MET A 70 7.51 -18.70 3.73
N PHE A 71 7.32 -18.00 2.61
CA PHE A 71 7.26 -18.62 1.27
C PHE A 71 8.58 -18.55 0.50
N MET A 72 9.62 -17.99 1.11
CA MET A 72 10.98 -18.03 0.61
C MET A 72 11.66 -19.32 1.06
N PRO A 73 12.41 -19.99 0.17
CA PRO A 73 13.15 -21.19 0.52
C PRO A 73 14.34 -20.84 1.43
N ASP A 74 14.67 -21.76 2.33
CA ASP A 74 15.85 -21.64 3.20
C ASP A 74 17.16 -21.84 2.40
N GLU A 75 17.11 -22.52 1.26
CA GLU A 75 18.31 -22.76 0.45
C GLU A 75 18.80 -21.50 -0.28
N PRO A 76 20.13 -21.29 -0.38
CA PRO A 76 20.69 -20.16 -1.10
C PRO A 76 20.28 -20.16 -2.58
N LEU A 77 19.59 -19.11 -3.00
CA LEU A 77 19.27 -18.87 -4.41
C LEU A 77 20.34 -17.98 -5.06
N SER A 78 20.60 -18.25 -6.34
CA SER A 78 21.31 -17.28 -7.19
C SER A 78 20.57 -15.94 -7.17
N TYR A 79 21.32 -14.85 -7.33
CA TYR A 79 20.77 -13.49 -7.29
C TYR A 79 19.53 -13.31 -8.19
N ARG A 80 19.60 -13.81 -9.44
CA ARG A 80 18.49 -13.73 -10.39
C ARG A 80 17.28 -14.56 -9.96
N ALA A 81 17.50 -15.79 -9.51
CA ALA A 81 16.42 -16.68 -9.07
C ALA A 81 15.70 -16.11 -7.83
N ARG A 82 16.47 -15.51 -6.91
CA ARG A 82 15.96 -14.82 -5.73
C ARG A 82 15.07 -13.65 -6.10
N GLY A 83 15.55 -12.76 -6.98
CA GLY A 83 14.76 -11.62 -7.47
C GLY A 83 13.45 -12.05 -8.11
N GLN A 84 13.49 -13.05 -9.00
CA GLN A 84 12.29 -13.59 -9.64
C GLN A 84 11.31 -14.20 -8.63
N ARG A 85 11.82 -14.93 -7.63
CA ARG A 85 10.98 -15.53 -6.60
C ARG A 85 10.28 -14.47 -5.75
N LEU A 86 11.03 -13.48 -5.27
CA LEU A 86 10.50 -12.37 -4.48
C LEU A 86 9.46 -11.57 -5.27
N GLU A 87 9.72 -11.30 -6.55
CA GLU A 87 8.77 -10.62 -7.44
C GLU A 87 7.45 -11.39 -7.57
N VAL A 88 7.51 -12.71 -7.77
CA VAL A 88 6.31 -13.56 -7.89
C VAL A 88 5.49 -13.57 -6.59
N LEU A 89 6.15 -13.72 -5.44
CA LEU A 89 5.49 -13.73 -4.14
C LEU A 89 4.84 -12.37 -3.85
N PHE A 90 5.61 -11.29 -4.00
CA PHE A 90 5.14 -9.94 -3.77
C PHE A 90 3.99 -9.56 -4.70
N ARG A 91 4.10 -9.91 -6.00
CA ARG A 91 3.04 -9.62 -6.99
C ARG A 91 1.70 -10.24 -6.60
N ARG A 92 1.69 -11.49 -6.12
CA ARG A 92 0.46 -12.17 -5.69
C ARG A 92 -0.21 -11.44 -4.52
N MET A 93 0.58 -11.02 -3.53
CA MET A 93 0.06 -10.26 -2.39
C MET A 93 -0.50 -8.90 -2.84
N LEU A 94 0.21 -8.22 -3.73
CA LEU A 94 -0.20 -6.92 -4.28
C LEU A 94 -1.50 -7.00 -5.08
N GLU A 95 -1.61 -7.98 -5.98
CA GLU A 95 -2.81 -8.20 -6.80
C GLU A 95 -4.03 -8.54 -5.93
N HIS A 96 -3.83 -9.38 -4.90
CA HIS A 96 -4.88 -9.73 -3.96
C HIS A 96 -5.36 -8.50 -3.16
N ALA A 97 -4.44 -7.72 -2.60
CA ALA A 97 -4.79 -6.51 -1.85
C ALA A 97 -5.48 -5.46 -2.74
N LEU A 98 -5.05 -5.31 -4.00
CA LEU A 98 -5.72 -4.44 -4.97
C LEU A 98 -7.16 -4.87 -5.24
N SER A 99 -7.39 -6.17 -5.45
CA SER A 99 -8.73 -6.70 -5.64
C SER A 99 -9.63 -6.41 -4.43
N LEU A 100 -9.12 -6.64 -3.21
CA LEU A 100 -9.85 -6.33 -1.97
C LEU A 100 -10.17 -4.84 -1.84
N ALA A 101 -9.21 -3.96 -2.12
CA ALA A 101 -9.41 -2.52 -2.06
C ALA A 101 -10.47 -2.03 -3.05
N ILE A 102 -10.43 -2.50 -4.30
CA ILE A 102 -11.43 -2.16 -5.32
C ILE A 102 -12.81 -2.66 -4.90
N ASN A 103 -12.91 -3.91 -4.46
CA ASN A 103 -14.18 -4.50 -4.03
C ASN A 103 -14.78 -3.76 -2.83
N ALA A 104 -13.96 -3.35 -1.86
CA ALA A 104 -14.42 -2.58 -0.70
C ALA A 104 -15.00 -1.21 -1.11
N ARG A 105 -14.36 -0.51 -2.06
CA ARG A 105 -14.87 0.76 -2.59
C ARG A 105 -16.16 0.60 -3.37
N CYS A 106 -16.29 -0.46 -4.17
CA CYS A 106 -17.52 -0.77 -4.90
C CYS A 106 -18.68 -1.12 -3.94
N ALA A 107 -18.42 -1.89 -2.88
CA ALA A 107 -19.42 -2.30 -1.90
C ALA A 107 -20.04 -1.10 -1.16
N LEU A 108 -19.24 -0.08 -0.84
CA LEU A 108 -19.76 1.16 -0.26
C LEU A 108 -20.70 1.93 -1.20
N GLY A 109 -20.45 1.89 -2.51
CA GLY A 109 -21.28 2.57 -3.50
C GLY A 109 -22.64 1.90 -3.76
N GLN A 110 -22.84 0.68 -3.27
CA GLN A 110 -24.04 -0.14 -3.49
C GLN A 110 -24.86 -0.39 -2.22
N ALA A 111 -24.41 0.12 -1.07
CA ALA A 111 -25.00 -0.17 0.23
C ALA A 111 -26.18 0.77 0.54
N GLU A 112 -27.36 0.46 0.00
CA GLU A 112 -28.62 1.06 0.51
C GLU A 112 -29.17 0.29 1.73
N GLU A 113 -28.80 -0.98 1.99
CA GLU A 113 -29.48 -1.79 3.03
C GLU A 113 -28.60 -2.79 3.82
N ALA A 114 -27.28 -2.85 3.62
CA ALA A 114 -26.40 -3.79 4.34
C ALA A 114 -25.09 -3.14 4.81
N GLU A 115 -25.12 -2.44 5.95
CA GLU A 115 -23.94 -1.76 6.53
C GLU A 115 -22.83 -2.73 6.99
N ARG A 116 -23.16 -3.95 7.43
CA ARG A 116 -22.18 -4.88 8.03
C ARG A 116 -21.21 -5.55 7.04
N PRO A 117 -21.62 -5.98 5.83
CA PRO A 117 -20.69 -6.54 4.85
C PRO A 117 -19.70 -5.51 4.29
N ALA A 118 -20.14 -4.27 4.05
CA ALA A 118 -19.29 -3.22 3.49
C ALA A 118 -18.21 -2.76 4.48
N THR A 119 -18.56 -2.61 5.76
CA THR A 119 -17.61 -2.26 6.83
C THR A 119 -16.51 -3.32 7.02
N HIS A 120 -16.88 -4.60 6.95
CA HIS A 120 -15.91 -5.69 7.02
C HIS A 120 -14.97 -5.73 5.80
N ALA A 121 -15.50 -5.46 4.60
CA ALA A 121 -14.67 -5.37 3.39
C ALA A 121 -13.64 -4.25 3.47
N MET A 122 -14.02 -3.08 4.03
CA MET A 122 -13.10 -1.96 4.27
C MET A 122 -11.97 -2.33 5.22
N LEU A 123 -12.29 -3.00 6.34
CA LEU A 123 -11.30 -3.49 7.30
C LEU A 123 -10.31 -4.47 6.64
N ILE A 124 -10.81 -5.46 5.91
CA ILE A 124 -9.97 -6.45 5.22
C ILE A 124 -9.05 -5.76 4.20
N ALA A 125 -9.59 -4.83 3.41
CA ALA A 125 -8.81 -4.10 2.41
C ALA A 125 -7.67 -3.28 3.04
N TYR A 126 -7.93 -2.60 4.17
CA TYR A 126 -6.90 -1.88 4.90
C TYR A 126 -5.81 -2.82 5.43
N VAL A 127 -6.19 -3.93 6.08
CA VAL A 127 -5.25 -4.92 6.61
C VAL A 127 -4.36 -5.48 5.50
N ALA A 128 -4.94 -5.87 4.37
CA ALA A 128 -4.19 -6.38 3.23
C ALA A 128 -3.23 -5.34 2.66
N ALA A 129 -3.63 -4.06 2.60
CA ALA A 129 -2.75 -2.99 2.13
C ALA A 129 -1.53 -2.80 3.06
N GLN A 130 -1.73 -2.83 4.38
CA GLN A 130 -0.62 -2.75 5.34
C GLN A 130 0.31 -3.96 5.25
N GLN A 131 -0.24 -5.16 5.08
CA GLN A 131 0.57 -6.37 4.87
C GLN A 131 1.44 -6.25 3.61
N VAL A 132 0.92 -5.70 2.51
CA VAL A 132 1.72 -5.50 1.28
C VAL A 132 2.85 -4.48 1.49
N VAL A 133 2.64 -3.43 2.29
CA VAL A 133 3.72 -2.48 2.65
C VAL A 133 4.86 -3.19 3.37
N GLY A 134 4.53 -4.01 4.37
CA GLY A 134 5.52 -4.80 5.09
C GLY A 134 6.19 -5.87 4.23
N ALA A 135 5.42 -6.56 3.38
CA ALA A 135 5.94 -7.53 2.42
C ALA A 135 6.95 -6.88 1.45
N ARG A 136 6.70 -5.66 0.98
CA ARG A 136 7.67 -4.92 0.16
C ARG A 136 8.98 -4.71 0.90
N ARG A 137 8.93 -4.24 2.15
CA ARG A 137 10.13 -4.01 2.96
C ARG A 137 10.92 -5.31 3.10
N MET A 138 10.24 -6.39 3.51
CA MET A 138 10.87 -7.71 3.63
C MET A 138 11.45 -8.21 2.29
N ALA A 139 10.74 -8.01 1.17
CA ALA A 139 11.25 -8.41 -0.13
C ALA A 139 12.54 -7.67 -0.50
N MET A 140 12.64 -6.38 -0.20
CA MET A 140 13.87 -5.61 -0.42
C MET A 140 14.99 -6.05 0.52
N ASP A 141 14.67 -6.34 1.78
CA ASP A 141 15.62 -6.83 2.77
C ASP A 141 16.20 -8.20 2.37
N LEU A 142 15.36 -9.13 1.90
CA LEU A 142 15.79 -10.45 1.41
C LEU A 142 16.53 -10.37 0.07
N TYR A 143 16.18 -9.42 -0.79
CA TYR A 143 16.88 -9.20 -2.04
C TYR A 143 18.31 -8.67 -1.83
N ASN A 144 18.47 -7.75 -0.88
CA ASN A 144 19.74 -7.12 -0.53
C ASN A 144 20.54 -7.92 0.51
N GLY A 145 19.88 -8.79 1.26
CA GLY A 145 20.47 -9.76 2.17
C GLY A 145 21.31 -10.79 1.42
N ARG A 146 22.27 -11.43 2.09
CA ARG A 146 23.26 -12.33 1.48
C ARG A 146 22.68 -13.70 1.20
#